data_AF-A0A813EE39-F1
#
_entry.id   AF-A0A813EE39-F1
#
_cell.length_a   1.000
_cell.length_b   1.000
_cell.length_c   1.000
_cell.angle_alpha   90.00
_cell.angle_beta   90.00
_cell.angle_gamma   90.00
#
_symmetry.space_group_name_H-M   'P 1'
#
loop_
_entity.id
_entity.type
_entity.pdbx_description
1 polymer ?
#
loop_
_entity_poly.entity_id
_entity_poly.type
_entity_poly.pdbx_seq_one_letter_code
_entity_poly.pdbx_strand_id
1 'polypeptide(L)'
;AGDSFYWGGINTQCGKPPWDHVDTRQWGPIFEFVYNGPGLDGKPWLGVLGNHDYGGFQFNAGWDQIIGRTWGGKDSTNRWIMPGQYYQVKVYYPEFSVDYYFVDTNVWDSWPHFYGNEFHNICGSHSGNWGASCGASGPYNFGSCPSWFKNLWQ
;
A
#
# COMPACT_ATOMS: atom_id res chain seq x y z
N ALA A 1 11.68 1.26 1.98
CA ALA A 1 11.10 0.61 0.78
C ALA A 1 9.60 0.85 0.83
N GLY A 2 8.91 0.83 -0.31
CA GLY A 2 7.53 1.27 -0.44
C GLY A 2 7.39 2.31 -1.54
N ASP A 3 6.25 2.99 -1.59
CA ASP A 3 5.87 4.00 -2.58
C ASP A 3 5.87 3.45 -4.01
N SER A 4 5.11 2.39 -4.19
CA SER A 4 4.97 1.72 -5.49
C SER A 4 4.14 2.57 -6.47
N PHE A 5 3.21 3.37 -5.97
CA PHE A 5 2.31 4.20 -6.76
C PHE A 5 2.42 5.68 -6.38
N TYR A 6 3.41 6.38 -6.96
CA TYR A 6 3.58 7.81 -6.75
C TYR A 6 2.52 8.66 -7.47
N TRP A 7 2.11 9.81 -6.91
CA TRP A 7 2.38 10.29 -5.54
C TRP A 7 1.17 10.05 -4.60
N GLY A 8 0.07 9.49 -5.12
CA GLY A 8 -1.21 9.40 -4.42
C GLY A 8 -1.83 8.01 -4.41
N GLY A 9 -1.02 6.96 -4.63
CA GLY A 9 -1.47 5.57 -4.57
C GLY A 9 -2.24 5.15 -5.83
N ILE A 10 -2.97 4.04 -5.69
CA ILE A 10 -3.91 3.60 -6.72
C ILE A 10 -5.16 4.50 -6.69
N ASN A 11 -5.61 4.95 -7.87
CA ASN A 11 -6.74 5.83 -8.16
C ASN A 11 -8.09 5.15 -7.93
N THR A 12 -8.28 4.67 -6.71
CA THR A 12 -9.54 4.23 -6.17
C THR A 12 -9.59 4.51 -4.68
N GLN A 13 -10.72 4.25 -4.04
CA GLN A 13 -10.88 4.43 -2.61
C GLN A 13 -10.62 3.12 -1.89
N CYS A 14 -9.90 3.18 -0.77
CA CYS A 14 -9.83 2.09 0.20
C CYS A 14 -11.21 1.74 0.79
N GLY A 15 -11.27 0.60 1.49
CA GLY A 15 -12.50 0.06 2.06
C GLY A 15 -13.30 -0.80 1.08
N LYS A 16 -12.77 -1.03 -0.12
CA LYS A 16 -13.33 -1.99 -1.06
C LYS A 16 -12.78 -3.37 -0.76
N PRO A 17 -13.56 -4.44 -0.96
CA PRO A 17 -13.02 -5.79 -0.85
C PRO A 17 -11.75 -5.97 -1.68
N PRO A 18 -10.65 -6.50 -1.11
CA PRO A 18 -9.38 -6.67 -1.85
C PRO A 18 -9.49 -7.54 -3.10
N TRP A 19 -10.47 -8.45 -3.14
CA TRP A 19 -10.75 -9.32 -4.29
C TRP A 19 -11.53 -8.64 -5.42
N ASP A 20 -12.01 -7.40 -5.23
CA ASP A 20 -12.67 -6.64 -6.29
C ASP A 20 -11.70 -6.31 -7.44
N HIS A 21 -10.40 -6.25 -7.14
CA HIS A 21 -9.33 -5.98 -8.10
C HIS A 21 -9.67 -4.81 -9.04
N VAL A 22 -9.96 -3.65 -8.46
CA VAL A 22 -10.44 -2.48 -9.20
C VAL A 22 -9.47 -2.14 -10.34
N ASP A 23 -9.97 -2.19 -11.59
CA ASP A 23 -9.17 -1.84 -12.77
C ASP A 23 -9.00 -0.32 -12.89
N THR A 24 -7.94 0.19 -12.27
CA THR A 24 -7.51 1.60 -12.39
C THR A 24 -6.60 1.84 -13.58
N ARG A 25 -6.27 0.80 -14.36
CA ARG A 25 -5.28 0.81 -15.45
C ARG A 25 -3.86 1.23 -15.05
N GLN A 26 -3.57 1.46 -13.76
CA GLN A 26 -2.26 1.89 -13.28
C GLN A 26 -1.22 0.75 -13.27
N TRP A 27 -1.64 -0.49 -12.97
CA TRP A 27 -0.74 -1.64 -12.88
C TRP A 27 0.07 -1.90 -14.14
N GLY A 28 -0.52 -1.72 -15.32
CA GLY A 28 0.17 -1.87 -16.61
C GLY A 28 1.39 -0.94 -16.73
N PRO A 29 1.18 0.37 -16.91
CA PRO A 29 2.25 1.33 -17.15
C PRO A 29 3.17 1.57 -15.94
N ILE A 30 2.76 1.26 -14.71
CA ILE A 30 3.62 1.46 -13.52
C ILE A 30 4.44 0.22 -13.18
N PHE A 31 3.90 -0.99 -13.41
CA PHE A 31 4.54 -2.22 -12.96
C PHE A 31 4.70 -3.28 -14.05
N GLU A 32 3.61 -3.71 -14.69
CA GLU A 32 3.63 -4.87 -15.59
C GLU A 32 4.40 -4.62 -16.89
N PHE A 33 4.26 -3.44 -17.48
CA PHE A 33 4.92 -3.08 -18.74
C PHE A 33 6.35 -2.61 -18.52
N VAL A 34 6.68 -2.17 -17.31
CA VAL A 34 8.02 -1.66 -16.96
C VAL A 34 8.94 -2.80 -16.54
N TYR A 35 8.44 -3.72 -15.72
CA TYR A 35 9.24 -4.77 -15.09
C TYR A 35 8.94 -6.15 -15.69
N ASN A 36 9.16 -6.28 -16.99
CA ASN A 36 9.11 -7.56 -17.71
C ASN A 36 10.42 -7.80 -18.48
N GLY A 37 10.61 -9.03 -18.93
CA GLY A 37 11.71 -9.44 -19.78
C GLY A 37 12.67 -10.43 -19.11
N PRO A 38 13.69 -10.88 -19.89
CA PRO A 38 14.64 -11.89 -19.45
C PRO A 38 15.29 -11.53 -18.11
N GLY A 39 15.20 -12.45 -17.14
CA GLY A 39 15.74 -12.29 -15.79
C GLY A 39 14.75 -11.75 -14.76
N LEU A 40 13.66 -11.11 -15.19
CA LEU A 40 12.59 -10.61 -14.31
C LEU A 40 11.30 -11.42 -14.42
N ASP A 41 11.02 -11.97 -15.61
CA ASP A 41 9.80 -12.74 -15.85
C ASP A 41 9.67 -13.93 -14.88
N GLY A 42 8.47 -14.05 -14.31
CA GLY A 42 8.12 -15.11 -13.35
C GLY A 42 8.80 -15.01 -11.98
N LYS A 43 9.61 -13.97 -11.71
CA LYS A 43 10.22 -13.76 -10.39
C LYS A 43 9.24 -13.08 -9.45
N PRO A 44 9.10 -13.51 -8.19
CA PRO A 44 8.25 -12.84 -7.22
C PRO A 44 8.80 -11.45 -6.85
N TRP A 45 7.91 -10.49 -6.69
CA TRP A 45 8.15 -9.11 -6.27
C TRP A 45 7.53 -8.93 -4.90
N LEU A 46 8.38 -8.88 -3.87
CA LEU A 46 7.96 -8.73 -2.49
C LEU A 46 7.81 -7.25 -2.17
N GLY A 47 6.58 -6.79 -1.95
CA GLY A 47 6.24 -5.38 -1.75
C GLY A 47 6.11 -4.97 -0.27
N VAL A 48 6.17 -3.66 -0.02
CA VAL A 48 5.71 -3.03 1.23
C VAL A 48 4.97 -1.75 0.88
N LEU A 49 4.10 -1.28 1.75
CA LEU A 49 3.43 0.00 1.57
C LEU A 49 4.32 1.15 2.06
N GLY A 50 4.46 2.18 1.23
CA GLY A 50 4.99 3.48 1.64
C GLY A 50 3.88 4.52 1.82
N ASN A 51 4.25 5.73 2.22
CA ASN A 51 3.28 6.78 2.53
C ASN A 51 2.50 7.20 1.27
N HIS A 52 3.14 7.19 0.10
CA HIS A 52 2.48 7.49 -1.17
C HIS A 52 1.49 6.42 -1.59
N ASP A 53 1.69 5.15 -1.20
CA ASP A 53 0.74 4.07 -1.47
C ASP A 53 -0.57 4.24 -0.67
N TYR A 54 -0.47 4.78 0.55
CA TYR A 54 -1.62 5.21 1.35
C TYR A 54 -2.32 6.45 0.81
N GLY A 55 -1.68 7.17 -0.11
CA GLY A 55 -2.20 8.36 -0.78
C GLY A 55 -1.36 9.63 -0.57
N GLY A 56 -0.21 9.52 0.10
CA GLY A 56 0.78 10.57 0.28
C GLY A 56 0.35 11.63 1.29
N PHE A 57 -0.68 12.41 0.94
CA PHE A 57 -1.28 13.43 1.80
C PHE A 57 -2.75 13.17 2.18
N GLN A 58 -3.31 12.05 1.72
CA GLN A 58 -4.67 11.62 2.03
C GLN A 58 -4.69 10.13 2.29
N PHE A 59 -5.33 9.67 3.37
CA PHE A 59 -5.29 8.26 3.79
C PHE A 59 -6.22 7.34 3.00
N ASN A 60 -7.08 7.91 2.15
CA ASN A 60 -8.20 7.18 1.55
C ASN A 60 -7.95 6.65 0.14
N ALA A 61 -6.69 6.64 -0.31
CA ALA A 61 -6.32 5.99 -1.58
C ALA A 61 -6.44 4.47 -1.48
N GLY A 62 -6.44 3.78 -2.63
CA GLY A 62 -6.69 2.34 -2.73
C GLY A 62 -5.53 1.44 -2.31
N TRP A 63 -4.91 1.68 -1.14
CA TRP A 63 -3.79 0.89 -0.62
C TRP A 63 -4.16 -0.59 -0.40
N ASP A 64 -5.42 -0.86 -0.05
CA ASP A 64 -5.97 -2.19 0.11
C ASP A 64 -6.04 -2.97 -1.21
N GLN A 65 -6.22 -2.29 -2.33
CA GLN A 65 -6.13 -2.89 -3.67
C GLN A 65 -4.68 -3.20 -4.07
N ILE A 66 -3.70 -2.50 -3.49
CA ILE A 66 -2.27 -2.85 -3.66
C ILE A 66 -1.97 -4.18 -2.97
N ILE A 67 -2.53 -4.39 -1.78
CA ILE A 67 -2.50 -5.71 -1.11
C ILE A 67 -3.28 -6.73 -1.94
N GLY A 68 -4.49 -6.38 -2.38
CA GLY A 68 -5.38 -7.23 -3.16
C GLY A 68 -4.75 -7.80 -4.42
N ARG A 69 -3.88 -7.04 -5.10
CA ARG A 69 -3.12 -7.49 -6.29
C ARG A 69 -2.35 -8.79 -6.07
N THR A 70 -1.96 -9.10 -4.84
CA THR A 70 -1.34 -10.39 -4.46
C THR A 70 -2.17 -11.59 -4.92
N TRP A 71 -3.48 -11.44 -4.93
CA TRP A 71 -4.44 -12.49 -5.26
C TRP A 71 -4.96 -12.41 -6.70
N GLY A 72 -4.36 -11.57 -7.54
CA GLY A 72 -4.63 -11.49 -8.97
C GLY A 72 -5.22 -10.16 -9.41
N GLY A 73 -6.24 -10.22 -10.26
CA GLY A 73 -6.83 -9.07 -10.92
C GLY A 73 -6.49 -8.99 -12.40
N LYS A 74 -7.09 -8.00 -13.08
CA LYS A 74 -6.93 -7.83 -14.52
C LYS A 74 -5.44 -7.67 -14.89
N ASP A 75 -5.01 -8.43 -15.88
CA ASP A 75 -3.65 -8.41 -16.43
C ASP A 75 -2.54 -8.72 -15.39
N SER A 76 -2.89 -9.36 -14.27
CA SER A 76 -1.92 -9.80 -13.27
C SER A 76 -1.11 -10.98 -13.78
N THR A 77 0.21 -10.87 -13.63
CA THR A 77 1.15 -11.98 -13.86
C THR A 77 1.40 -12.81 -12.60
N ASN A 78 0.65 -12.56 -11.52
CA ASN A 78 0.76 -13.22 -10.20
C ASN A 78 2.14 -13.13 -9.54
N ARG A 79 2.95 -12.15 -9.94
CA ARG A 79 4.30 -11.94 -9.41
C ARG A 79 4.38 -10.90 -8.31
N TRP A 80 3.37 -10.03 -8.16
CA TRP A 80 3.29 -9.09 -7.05
C TRP A 80 2.85 -9.81 -5.78
N ILE A 81 3.64 -9.74 -4.71
CA ILE A 81 3.38 -10.43 -3.44
C ILE A 81 3.46 -9.42 -2.30
N MET A 82 2.31 -9.09 -1.73
CA MET A 82 2.16 -8.25 -0.54
C MET A 82 0.85 -8.62 0.16
N PRO A 83 0.79 -9.75 0.88
CA PRO A 83 -0.46 -10.32 1.38
C PRO A 83 -1.09 -9.56 2.56
N GLY A 84 -0.40 -8.56 3.10
CA GLY A 84 -0.85 -7.73 4.20
C GLY A 84 0.05 -6.51 4.39
N GLN A 85 -0.31 -5.63 5.33
CA GLN A 85 0.47 -4.43 5.66
C GLN A 85 1.86 -4.78 6.24
N TYR A 86 1.93 -5.90 6.97
CA TYR A 86 3.18 -6.51 7.41
C TYR A 86 3.10 -8.02 7.22
N TYR A 87 4.22 -8.64 6.90
CA TYR A 87 4.32 -10.08 6.69
C TYR A 87 5.77 -10.55 6.77
N GLN A 88 5.98 -11.87 6.75
CA GLN A 88 7.31 -12.46 6.67
C GLN A 88 7.39 -13.46 5.52
N VAL A 89 8.57 -13.57 4.92
CA VAL A 89 8.88 -14.60 3.91
C VAL A 89 10.16 -15.28 4.32
N LYS A 90 10.12 -16.61 4.41
CA LYS A 90 11.31 -17.43 4.59
C LYS A 90 11.77 -17.95 3.24
N VAL A 91 13.00 -17.64 2.84
CA VAL A 91 13.61 -18.14 1.63
C VAL A 91 14.66 -19.18 2.00
N TYR A 92 14.57 -20.35 1.36
CA TYR A 92 15.51 -21.45 1.56
C TYR A 92 16.52 -21.48 0.42
N TYR A 93 17.80 -21.44 0.79
CA TYR A 93 18.94 -21.72 -0.08
C TYR A 93 19.46 -23.12 0.24
N PRO A 94 20.33 -23.72 -0.62
CA PRO A 94 20.82 -25.08 -0.39
C PRO A 94 21.45 -25.32 1.00
N GLU A 95 22.03 -24.30 1.62
CA GLU A 95 22.80 -24.44 2.87
C GLU A 95 22.26 -23.59 4.04
N PHE A 96 21.37 -22.63 3.78
CA PHE A 96 20.85 -21.74 4.80
C PHE A 96 19.45 -21.23 4.44
N SER A 97 18.76 -20.66 5.41
CA SER A 97 17.51 -19.92 5.16
C SER A 97 17.65 -18.47 5.60
N VAL A 98 16.92 -17.58 4.95
CA VAL A 98 16.80 -16.16 5.32
C VAL A 98 15.34 -15.87 5.63
N ASP A 99 15.10 -15.25 6.77
CA ASP A 99 13.80 -14.67 7.12
C ASP A 99 13.80 -13.18 6.75
N TYR A 100 12.92 -12.80 5.83
CA TYR A 100 12.66 -11.43 5.45
C TYR A 100 11.41 -10.93 6.16
N TYR A 101 11.54 -9.83 6.89
CA TYR A 101 10.43 -9.15 7.58
C TYR A 101 10.06 -7.88 6.82
N PHE A 102 8.79 -7.80 6.43
CA PHE A 102 8.20 -6.71 5.67
C PHE A 102 7.29 -5.94 6.62
N VAL A 103 7.57 -4.65 6.80
CA VAL A 103 7.08 -3.87 7.94
C VAL A 103 6.55 -2.53 7.47
N ASP A 104 5.36 -2.15 7.93
CA ASP A 104 4.70 -0.88 7.63
C ASP A 104 5.15 0.23 8.59
N THR A 105 5.95 1.18 8.13
CA THR A 105 6.47 2.27 8.98
C THR A 105 5.61 3.54 8.97
N ASN A 106 4.42 3.51 8.38
CA ASN A 106 3.64 4.72 8.04
C ASN A 106 3.05 5.44 9.26
N VAL A 107 3.14 4.85 10.45
CA VAL A 107 2.85 5.54 11.73
C VAL A 107 3.67 6.83 11.91
N TRP A 108 4.85 6.91 11.29
CA TRP A 108 5.72 8.08 11.36
C TRP A 108 5.40 9.15 10.30
N ASP A 109 4.45 8.88 9.40
CA ASP A 109 3.92 9.82 8.40
C ASP A 109 2.41 10.10 8.60
N SER A 110 1.85 9.66 9.72
CA SER A 110 0.41 9.79 10.07
C SER A 110 0.20 10.75 11.24
N TRP A 111 0.59 12.02 11.08
CA TRP A 111 0.53 13.03 12.14
C TRP A 111 -0.87 13.67 12.24
N PRO A 112 -1.25 14.23 13.40
CA PRO A 112 -2.42 15.11 13.47
C PRO A 112 -2.34 16.20 12.40
N HIS A 113 -3.46 16.53 11.79
CA HIS A 113 -3.53 17.37 10.59
C HIS A 113 -2.94 18.78 10.68
N PHE A 114 -2.74 19.32 11.89
CA PHE A 114 -2.07 20.60 12.11
C PHE A 114 -0.55 20.46 12.35
N TYR A 115 0.01 19.27 12.12
CA TYR A 115 1.37 18.92 12.49
C TYR A 115 2.10 18.20 11.35
N GLY A 116 3.39 18.48 11.21
CA GLY A 116 4.29 17.81 10.26
C GLY A 116 4.40 18.50 8.90
N ASN A 117 5.10 17.83 7.96
CA ASN A 117 5.10 18.24 6.56
C ASN A 117 3.75 17.87 5.94
N GLU A 118 2.93 18.90 5.85
CA GLU A 118 1.57 18.91 5.33
C GLU A 118 1.44 18.17 3.97
N PHE A 119 2.44 18.21 3.09
CA PHE A 119 2.42 17.53 1.78
C PHE A 119 2.77 16.03 1.80
N HIS A 120 3.31 15.51 2.91
CA HIS A 120 3.66 14.09 3.08
C HIS A 120 2.92 13.44 4.27
N ASN A 121 2.08 14.19 4.97
CA ASN A 121 1.28 13.68 6.06
C ASN A 121 0.06 12.94 5.50
N ILE A 122 0.03 11.62 5.63
CA ILE A 122 -1.08 10.75 5.19
C ILE A 122 -2.41 11.21 5.81
N CYS A 123 -2.37 11.76 7.02
CA CYS A 123 -3.51 12.29 7.75
C CYS A 123 -3.64 13.83 7.65
N GLY A 124 -3.01 14.46 6.65
CA GLY A 124 -2.98 15.90 6.43
C GLY A 124 -4.29 16.47 5.85
N SER A 125 -4.58 17.74 6.12
CA SER A 125 -5.85 18.39 5.73
C SER A 125 -5.93 18.86 4.27
N HIS A 126 -4.89 18.70 3.46
CA HIS A 126 -4.84 19.26 2.09
C HIS A 126 -5.92 18.74 1.15
N SER A 127 -6.44 17.55 1.37
CA SER A 127 -7.52 16.98 0.55
C SER A 127 -8.89 17.56 0.87
N GLY A 128 -9.04 18.35 1.95
CA GLY A 128 -10.32 18.95 2.36
C GLY A 128 -11.41 17.93 2.71
N ASN A 129 -11.06 16.65 2.78
CA ASN A 129 -12.02 15.55 2.77
C ASN A 129 -12.32 15.06 4.19
N TRP A 130 -12.94 15.94 5.00
CA TRP A 130 -13.32 15.66 6.38
C TRP A 130 -14.26 14.45 6.54
N GLY A 131 -14.95 14.06 5.46
CA GLY A 131 -15.80 12.87 5.37
C GLY A 131 -15.13 11.64 4.76
N ALA A 132 -13.83 11.69 4.46
CA ALA A 132 -13.10 10.54 3.93
C ALA A 132 -13.12 9.36 4.92
N SER A 133 -13.16 8.15 4.39
CA SER A 133 -13.16 6.91 5.18
C SER A 133 -12.62 5.76 4.34
N CYS A 134 -11.94 4.81 4.98
CA CYS A 134 -11.60 3.51 4.42
C CYS A 134 -12.55 2.40 4.91
N GLY A 135 -13.71 2.77 5.48
CA GLY A 135 -14.67 1.81 6.01
C GLY A 135 -14.03 0.91 7.07
N ALA A 136 -14.25 -0.41 6.96
CA ALA A 136 -13.70 -1.39 7.90
C ALA A 136 -12.20 -1.67 7.68
N SER A 137 -11.65 -1.33 6.50
CA SER A 137 -10.26 -1.68 6.15
C SER A 137 -9.24 -0.69 6.72
N GLY A 138 -9.64 0.54 7.03
CA GLY A 138 -8.69 1.60 7.40
C GLY A 138 -9.28 2.64 8.36
N PRO A 139 -8.74 3.87 8.37
CA PRO A 139 -9.29 4.94 9.20
C PRO A 139 -10.76 5.22 8.86
N TYR A 140 -11.61 5.26 9.89
CA TYR A 140 -13.05 5.44 9.70
C TYR A 140 -13.41 6.89 9.40
N ASN A 141 -12.57 7.82 9.84
CA ASN A 141 -12.62 9.23 9.46
C ASN A 141 -11.23 9.90 9.60
N PHE A 142 -11.17 11.15 9.18
CA PHE A 142 -9.98 11.98 9.28
C PHE A 142 -9.38 12.08 10.70
N GLY A 143 -10.20 12.31 11.73
CA GLY A 143 -9.73 12.44 13.12
C GLY A 143 -9.14 11.15 13.68
N SER A 144 -9.58 10.00 13.16
CA SER A 144 -9.09 8.68 13.58
C SER A 144 -7.78 8.26 12.92
N CYS A 145 -7.38 8.91 11.82
CA CYS A 145 -6.28 8.48 10.98
C CYS A 145 -4.96 8.25 11.76
N PRO A 146 -4.47 9.20 12.57
CA PRO A 146 -3.24 8.98 13.35
C PRO A 146 -3.35 7.80 14.32
N SER A 147 -4.50 7.66 15.00
CA SER A 147 -4.72 6.58 15.96
C SER A 147 -4.83 5.21 15.29
N TRP A 148 -5.37 5.14 14.07
CA TRP A 148 -5.46 3.90 13.32
C TRP A 148 -4.08 3.34 13.01
N PHE A 149 -3.18 4.14 12.43
CA PHE A 149 -1.80 3.72 12.17
C PHE A 149 -1.04 3.34 13.45
N LYS A 150 -1.24 4.09 14.54
CA LYS A 150 -0.62 3.77 15.84
C LYS A 150 -1.11 2.44 16.41
N ASN A 151 -2.36 2.08 16.19
CA ASN A 151 -2.94 0.84 16.73
C ASN A 151 -2.53 -0.40 15.93
N LEU A 152 -2.00 -0.27 14.70
CA LEU A 152 -1.44 -1.39 13.95
C LEU A 152 -0.18 -1.98 14.60
N TRP A 153 0.41 -1.24 15.54
CA TRP A 153 1.67 -1.53 16.21
C TRP A 153 1.53 -1.88 17.71
N GLN A 154 0.30 -2.06 18.19
CA GLN A 154 -0.04 -2.44 19.58
C GLN A 154 -0.59 -3.86 19.62
#